data_AF-A0A2T3GPD6-F1
#
_entry.id   AF-A0A2T3GPD6-F1
#
_cell.length_a   1.000
_cell.length_b   1.000
_cell.length_c   1.000
_cell.angle_alpha   90.00
_cell.angle_beta   90.00
_cell.angle_gamma   90.00
#
_symmetry.space_group_name_H-M   'P 1'
#
loop_
_entity.id
_entity.type
_entity.pdbx_description
1 polymer ?
#
loop_
_entity_poly.entity_id
_entity_poly.type
_entity_poly.pdbx_seq_one_letter_code
_entity_poly.pdbx_strand_id
1 'polypeptide(L)'
;MAKIEVSPKLKDDGTHAAIAATHIGQAHIAGTGPSGATCGQCTFWHAWRKAKVNGESQLVAVEPGTFSMRHKSRPSERKDALCNKPIINKARRTIPAAATACRFFTPRTTEI
;
A
#
# COMPACT_ATOMS: atom_id res chain seq x y z
N MET A 1 -16.44 -18.05 -28.34
CA MET A 1 -16.54 -16.94 -27.36
C MET A 1 -17.87 -17.08 -26.65
N ALA A 2 -17.88 -17.27 -25.33
CA ALA A 2 -19.13 -17.37 -24.57
C ALA A 2 -19.75 -15.98 -24.44
N LYS A 3 -21.04 -15.84 -24.78
CA LYS A 3 -21.80 -14.60 -24.61
C LYS A 3 -22.37 -14.63 -23.19
N ILE A 4 -21.84 -13.79 -22.31
CA ILE A 4 -22.32 -13.66 -20.93
C ILE A 4 -23.47 -12.65 -20.94
N GLU A 5 -24.69 -13.10 -20.63
CA GLU A 5 -25.83 -12.22 -20.46
C GLU A 5 -25.76 -11.55 -19.09
N VAL A 6 -25.48 -10.25 -19.08
CA VAL A 6 -25.41 -9.45 -17.86
C VAL A 6 -26.82 -8.96 -17.50
N SER A 7 -27.24 -9.20 -16.26
CA SER A 7 -28.56 -8.78 -15.75
C SER A 7 -28.80 -7.29 -15.97
N PRO A 8 -29.99 -6.85 -16.41
CA PRO A 8 -30.36 -5.43 -16.56
C PRO A 8 -30.28 -4.62 -15.25
N LYS A 9 -30.15 -5.30 -14.11
CA LYS A 9 -30.03 -4.69 -12.78
C LYS A 9 -28.58 -4.45 -12.35
N LEU A 10 -27.58 -4.94 -13.10
CA LEU A 10 -26.18 -4.61 -12.84
C LEU A 10 -25.94 -3.16 -13.25
N LYS A 11 -25.74 -2.29 -12.26
CA LYS A 11 -25.40 -0.88 -12.44
C LYS A 11 -23.96 -0.68 -12.00
N ASP A 12 -23.24 0.19 -12.70
CA ASP A 12 -21.95 0.67 -12.21
C ASP A 12 -22.18 1.44 -10.91
N ASP A 13 -21.61 0.96 -9.81
CA ASP A 13 -21.58 1.66 -8.54
C ASP A 13 -20.21 2.30 -8.34
N GLY A 14 -20.15 3.43 -7.63
CA GLY A 14 -18.85 4.07 -7.33
C GLY A 14 -17.90 3.17 -6.53
N THR A 15 -18.42 2.08 -5.94
CA THR A 15 -17.65 1.06 -5.23
C THR A 15 -16.75 0.30 -6.20
N HIS A 16 -17.20 0.00 -7.42
CA HIS A 16 -16.40 -0.68 -8.44
C HIS A 16 -15.13 0.10 -8.80
N ALA A 17 -15.25 1.43 -8.94
CA ALA A 17 -14.09 2.29 -9.20
C ALA A 17 -13.08 2.25 -8.03
N ALA A 18 -13.56 2.29 -6.79
CA ALA A 18 -12.70 2.21 -5.60
C ALA A 18 -12.02 0.83 -5.47
N ILE A 19 -12.75 -0.25 -5.76
CA ILE A 19 -12.20 -1.61 -5.79
C ILE A 19 -11.14 -1.73 -6.89
N ALA A 20 -11.40 -1.21 -8.09
CA ALA A 20 -10.45 -1.23 -9.20
C ALA A 20 -9.16 -0.44 -8.89
N ALA A 21 -9.26 0.66 -8.13
CA ALA A 21 -8.12 1.44 -7.67
C ALA A 21 -7.36 0.80 -6.49
N THR A 22 -7.87 -0.29 -5.90
CA THR A 22 -7.26 -0.94 -4.74
C THR A 22 -6.14 -1.87 -5.16
N HIS A 23 -4.93 -1.63 -4.65
CA HIS A 23 -3.79 -2.49 -4.93
C HIS A 23 -3.84 -3.79 -4.13
N ILE A 24 -3.41 -4.90 -4.74
CA ILE A 24 -3.24 -6.17 -4.01
C ILE A 24 -2.24 -5.99 -2.87
N GLY A 25 -2.62 -6.41 -1.66
CA GLY A 25 -1.83 -6.21 -0.44
C GLY A 25 -2.17 -4.92 0.31
N GLN A 26 -2.97 -4.02 -0.29
CA GLN A 26 -3.57 -2.91 0.44
C GLN A 26 -4.47 -3.45 1.55
N ALA A 27 -4.41 -2.78 2.69
CA ALA A 27 -5.16 -3.20 3.87
C ALA A 27 -6.68 -3.21 3.62
N HIS A 28 -7.19 -2.18 2.96
CA HIS A 28 -8.62 -1.99 2.67
C HIS A 28 -8.82 -1.20 1.37
N ILE A 29 -10.07 -1.01 0.96
CA ILE A 29 -10.47 -0.34 -0.29
C ILE A 29 -9.83 1.06 -0.39
N ALA A 30 -9.24 1.35 -1.55
CA ALA A 30 -8.65 2.64 -1.88
C ALA A 30 -9.68 3.78 -1.87
N GLY A 31 -9.26 4.99 -1.55
CA GLY A 31 -10.14 6.17 -1.56
C GLY A 31 -11.13 6.24 -0.40
N THR A 32 -11.06 5.31 0.55
CA THR A 32 -11.89 5.32 1.78
C THR A 32 -11.21 6.03 2.96
N GLY A 33 -9.96 6.48 2.77
CA GLY A 33 -9.20 7.28 3.73
C GLY A 33 -9.32 8.80 3.47
N PRO A 34 -8.49 9.62 4.15
CA PRO A 34 -8.47 11.07 3.94
C PRO A 34 -8.21 11.44 2.47
N SER A 35 -8.90 12.47 1.99
CA SER A 35 -8.76 12.96 0.61
C SER A 35 -7.31 13.41 0.34
N GLY A 36 -6.77 13.02 -0.81
CA GLY A 36 -5.40 13.35 -1.23
C GLY A 36 -4.29 12.58 -0.53
N ALA A 37 -4.60 11.76 0.49
CA ALA A 37 -3.59 10.98 1.19
C ALA A 37 -3.21 9.70 0.42
N THR A 38 -1.94 9.30 0.53
CA THR A 38 -1.41 8.07 -0.09
C THR A 38 -0.89 7.09 0.95
N CYS A 39 -0.81 5.80 0.60
CA CYS A 39 -0.23 4.77 1.45
C CYS A 39 1.21 5.13 1.86
N GLY A 40 1.99 5.78 0.99
CA GLY A 40 3.35 6.25 1.31
C GLY A 40 3.41 7.24 2.48
N GLN A 41 2.32 7.95 2.79
CA GLN A 41 2.22 8.86 3.93
C GLN A 41 1.72 8.18 5.22
N CYS A 42 1.38 6.88 5.16
CA CYS A 42 0.85 6.13 6.29
C CYS A 42 1.95 5.50 7.13
N THR A 43 1.85 5.57 8.47
CA THR A 43 2.79 4.94 9.40
C THR A 43 2.91 3.43 9.24
N PHE A 44 1.87 2.77 8.70
CA PHE A 44 1.87 1.33 8.48
C PHE A 44 2.54 0.94 7.16
N TRP A 45 2.87 1.86 6.27
CA TRP A 45 3.53 1.54 5.00
C TRP A 45 5.03 1.59 5.20
N HIS A 46 5.70 0.48 5.41
CA HIS A 46 7.14 0.50 5.64
C HIS A 46 7.78 -0.85 5.30
N ALA A 47 9.10 -0.83 5.14
CA ALA A 47 9.89 -2.05 5.07
C ALA A 47 10.28 -2.50 6.47
N TRP A 48 10.61 -3.77 6.61
CA TRP A 48 11.22 -4.32 7.81
C TRP A 48 12.69 -4.55 7.57
N ARG A 49 13.53 -4.11 8.50
CA ARG A 49 14.97 -4.37 8.49
C ARG A 49 15.38 -5.01 9.81
N LYS A 50 16.26 -6.01 9.75
CA LYS A 50 16.93 -6.53 10.95
C LYS A 50 18.02 -5.52 11.36
N ALA A 51 17.95 -5.02 12.58
CA ALA A 51 18.94 -4.12 13.17
C ALA A 51 19.28 -4.59 14.59
N LYS A 52 20.51 -4.28 15.04
CA LYS A 52 20.88 -4.50 16.44
C LYS A 52 20.41 -3.30 17.27
N VAL A 53 19.51 -3.54 18.21
CA VAL A 53 19.03 -2.56 19.18
C VAL A 53 19.36 -3.11 20.57
N ASN A 54 20.12 -2.35 21.37
CA ASN A 54 20.58 -2.78 22.71
C ASN A 54 21.27 -4.17 22.72
N GLY A 55 22.05 -4.48 21.68
CA GLY A 55 22.78 -5.74 21.56
C GLY A 55 21.99 -6.91 20.95
N GLU A 56 20.67 -6.79 20.82
CA GLU A 56 19.81 -7.83 20.28
C GLU A 56 19.37 -7.55 18.83
N SER A 57 19.20 -8.60 18.02
CA SER A 57 18.71 -8.47 16.64
C SER A 57 17.19 -8.34 16.64
N GLN A 58 16.68 -7.15 16.35
CA GLN A 58 15.25 -6.85 16.28
C GLN A 58 14.82 -6.41 14.87
N LEU A 59 13.55 -6.63 14.52
CA LEU A 59 12.97 -6.08 13.29
C LEU A 59 12.49 -4.66 13.56
N VAL A 60 13.09 -3.70 12.87
CA VAL A 60 12.72 -2.29 12.97
C VAL A 60 12.00 -1.84 11.70
N ALA A 61 10.97 -1.02 11.89
CA ALA A 61 10.29 -0.36 10.78
C ALA A 61 11.22 0.67 10.16
N VAL A 62 11.41 0.61 8.84
CA VAL A 62 12.26 1.55 8.12
C VAL A 62 11.56 2.06 6.88
N GLU A 63 11.92 3.29 6.50
CA GLU A 63 11.51 3.84 5.22
C GLU A 63 11.98 2.95 4.06
N PRO A 64 11.11 2.63 3.10
CA PRO A 64 11.50 1.93 1.90
C PRO A 64 12.50 2.79 1.11
N GLY A 65 13.68 2.22 0.86
CA GLY A 65 14.73 2.90 0.10
C GLY A 65 14.35 3.08 -1.38
N THR A 66 15.28 3.61 -2.17
CA THR A 66 15.11 3.81 -3.60
C THR A 66 15.79 2.70 -4.41
N PHE A 67 15.38 2.55 -5.68
CA PHE A 67 16.10 1.72 -6.65
C PHE A 67 17.47 2.32 -6.96
N SER A 68 18.46 1.46 -7.18
CA SER A 68 19.80 1.91 -7.55
C SER A 68 19.82 2.41 -9.00
N MET A 69 20.88 3.16 -9.35
CA MET A 69 21.11 3.65 -10.72
C MET A 69 21.19 2.54 -11.78
N ARG A 70 21.43 1.28 -11.36
CA ARG A 70 21.50 0.12 -12.27
C ARG A 70 20.12 -0.41 -12.66
N HIS A 71 19.03 0.06 -12.03
CA HIS A 71 17.69 -0.39 -12.34
C HIS A 71 17.17 0.28 -13.61
N LYS A 72 17.18 -0.45 -14.73
CA LYS A 72 16.96 0.09 -16.08
C LYS A 72 15.60 0.79 -16.30
N SER A 73 14.54 0.34 -15.63
CA SER A 73 13.19 0.88 -15.86
C SER A 73 12.80 2.02 -14.93
N ARG A 74 13.37 2.07 -13.72
CA ARG A 74 12.93 2.99 -12.64
C ARG A 74 14.12 3.38 -11.74
N PRO A 75 15.14 4.08 -12.26
CA PRO A 75 16.29 4.50 -11.45
C PRO A 75 15.86 5.54 -10.41
N SER A 76 16.44 5.47 -9.20
CA SER A 76 16.18 6.40 -8.08
C SER A 76 14.75 6.49 -7.56
N GLU A 77 13.80 5.76 -8.15
CA GLU A 77 12.42 5.75 -7.70
C GLU A 77 12.28 5.00 -6.36
N ARG A 78 11.34 5.45 -5.53
CA ARG A 78 11.05 4.82 -4.23
C ARG A 78 10.54 3.40 -4.43
N LYS A 79 11.08 2.46 -3.64
CA LYS A 79 10.62 1.07 -3.67
C LYS A 79 9.26 0.94 -3.02
N ASP A 80 8.45 0.06 -3.59
CA ASP A 80 7.16 -0.33 -3.00
C ASP A 80 7.38 -1.07 -1.67
N ALA A 81 6.38 -1.00 -0.78
CA ALA A 81 6.46 -1.64 0.52
C ALA A 81 5.15 -2.25 0.97
N LEU A 82 5.23 -3.07 2.01
CA LEU A 82 4.06 -3.68 2.62
C LEU A 82 3.29 -2.62 3.39
N CYS A 83 1.97 -2.73 3.40
CA CYS A 83 1.21 -2.19 4.51
C CYS A 83 1.29 -3.21 5.66
N ASN A 84 1.66 -2.76 6.85
CA ASN A 84 1.87 -3.59 8.04
C ASN A 84 0.74 -3.42 9.07
N LYS A 85 -0.40 -2.83 8.68
CA LYS A 85 -1.60 -2.83 9.52
C LYS A 85 -2.04 -4.28 9.76
N PRO A 86 -2.23 -4.72 11.01
CA PRO A 86 -2.63 -6.09 11.32
C PRO A 86 -4.06 -6.36 10.85
N ILE A 87 -4.22 -7.28 9.90
CA ILE A 87 -5.50 -7.70 9.31
C ILE A 87 -5.40 -9.20 9.04
N ILE A 88 -6.49 -9.93 9.30
CA ILE A 88 -6.60 -11.37 9.06
C ILE A 88 -6.44 -11.67 7.56
N ASN A 89 -5.72 -12.74 7.20
CA ASN A 89 -5.54 -13.23 5.82
C ASN A 89 -4.99 -12.20 4.82
N LYS A 90 -4.25 -11.22 5.32
CA LYS A 90 -3.69 -10.19 4.47
C LYS A 90 -2.65 -10.75 3.49
N ALA A 91 -2.83 -10.47 2.21
CA ALA A 91 -1.82 -10.78 1.19
C ALA A 91 -0.49 -10.07 1.49
N ARG A 92 0.61 -10.82 1.49
CA ARG A 92 1.98 -10.30 1.67
C ARG A 92 2.53 -9.69 0.37
N ARG A 93 1.80 -8.76 -0.23
CA ARG A 93 2.17 -8.05 -1.47
C ARG A 93 2.53 -6.60 -1.19
N THR A 94 3.51 -6.09 -1.92
CA THR A 94 3.93 -4.68 -1.83
C THR A 94 2.93 -3.78 -2.54
N ILE A 95 2.75 -2.59 -1.99
CA ILE A 95 1.85 -1.55 -2.49
C ILE A 95 2.71 -0.35 -2.88
N PRO A 96 2.42 0.33 -4.00
CA PRO A 96 3.10 1.56 -4.37
C PRO A 96 2.92 2.66 -3.32
N ALA A 97 3.93 3.53 -3.18
CA ALA A 97 3.86 4.69 -2.30
C ALA A 97 2.70 5.63 -2.67
N ALA A 98 2.40 5.74 -3.97
CA ALA A 98 1.35 6.60 -4.51
C ALA A 98 -0.07 6.02 -4.40
N ALA A 99 -0.24 4.76 -3.94
CA ALA A 99 -1.57 4.15 -3.82
C ALA A 99 -2.47 4.98 -2.89
N THR A 100 -3.73 5.19 -3.27
CA THR A 100 -4.66 6.01 -2.49
C THR A 100 -4.90 5.42 -1.10
N ALA A 101 -4.90 6.27 -0.08
CA ALA A 101 -5.09 5.86 1.30
C ALA A 101 -6.41 5.12 1.53
N CYS A 102 -6.36 4.16 2.45
CA CYS A 102 -7.52 3.39 2.89
C CYS A 102 -8.09 3.96 4.20
N ARG A 103 -9.28 3.49 4.60
CA ARG A 103 -9.97 3.91 5.84
C ARG A 103 -9.14 3.81 7.13
N PHE A 104 -8.12 2.94 7.16
CA PHE A 104 -7.26 2.72 8.35
C PHE A 104 -5.95 3.52 8.29
N PHE A 105 -5.92 4.52 7.42
CA PHE A 105 -4.81 5.45 7.33
C PHE A 105 -4.50 6.07 8.69
N THR A 106 -3.21 6.09 9.02
CA THR A 106 -2.69 6.81 10.16
C THR A 106 -1.47 7.56 9.66
N PRO A 107 -1.45 8.90 9.73
CA PRO A 107 -0.37 9.69 9.19
C PRO A 107 0.94 9.31 9.88
N ARG A 108 2.05 9.31 9.13
CA ARG A 108 3.38 9.33 9.77
C ARG A 108 3.51 10.62 10.56
N THR A 109 3.87 10.53 11.83
CA THR A 109 4.30 11.69 12.58
C THR A 109 5.54 12.25 11.89
N THR A 110 5.40 13.38 11.23
CA THR A 110 6.52 14.22 10.84
C THR A 110 6.84 15.04 12.08
N GLU A 111 7.72 14.54 12.94
CA GLU A 111 8.35 15.41 13.92
C GLU A 111 9.13 16.46 13.11
N ILE A 112 8.64 17.70 13.13
CA ILE A 112 9.34 18.90 12.67
C ILE A 112 10.41 19.21 13.70
#